data_AF-U4USD2-F1
#
_entry.id   AF-U4USD2-F1
#
_cell.length_a   1.000
_cell.length_b   1.000
_cell.length_c   1.000
_cell.angle_alpha   90.00
_cell.angle_beta   90.00
_cell.angle_gamma   90.00
#
_symmetry.space_group_name_H-M   'P 1'
#
loop_
_entity.id
_entity.type
_entity.pdbx_description
1 polymer ?
#
loop_
_entity_poly.entity_id
_entity_poly.type
_entity_poly.pdbx_seq_one_letter_code
_entity_poly.pdbx_strand_id
1 'polypeptide(L)'
;MEKVQEVYDKVQNVGFVGKALVEKLLRSCPKVDAIFILMRPKKGIQVEQRLKELLKNPVFNRIRDKDPDAFEKVKVIPGDVALPNLGLCEEDRKFLVDNIDIVFHSAATVKFNENLKTAVILNTLGTKKILELCQNMKKLKSCVHVSTAFSNSDKRVVEEKVYKPTYDAHAVINLIENLPDEDKHPNTYTFAKALAEQLVLEYSHEIPTAIVRPSIITAAWKEPYPGWVDNLSGITGIVMECGRGTIKSIICNERCRMDLVPVDIVVNTLITSAWHTVAHKSNSLRVYNCTSGRLNPVTWKQFGEFTHKHSYQWPSKYVTWYPEFSYTTNRTVHSIYTTLYHNLPSVLLDVFLYCTGKKTMMLKLSRRLNQSLEAGSFFSTNEWEFGSASYKELIAAVEDAGDGSEFSVDLTLGKGFDWETYVGEFLKGVRTYILKDDLISLPAAKKKLHRLYWFKQISQSLPYIVIFQMARYTFQMKMLSQTIQNLPWNDTINTTSLH
;
A
#
# COMPACT_ATOMS: atom_id res chain seq x y z
N MET A 1 -1.81 -22.03 5.94
CA MET A 1 -0.88 -21.53 4.89
C MET A 1 -1.63 -21.33 3.58
N GLU A 2 -2.40 -22.31 3.12
CA GLU A 2 -3.25 -22.19 1.91
C GLU A 2 -4.21 -21.00 1.92
N LYS A 3 -4.91 -20.74 3.04
CA LYS A 3 -5.79 -19.55 3.16
C LYS A 3 -5.06 -18.21 3.03
N VAL A 4 -3.77 -18.12 3.39
CA VAL A 4 -2.97 -16.89 3.22
C VAL A 4 -2.56 -16.73 1.76
N GLN A 5 -2.21 -17.84 1.09
CA GLN A 5 -1.92 -17.86 -0.34
C GLN A 5 -3.15 -17.44 -1.17
N GLU A 6 -4.36 -17.86 -0.79
CA GLU A 6 -5.61 -17.43 -1.43
C GLU A 6 -5.84 -15.91 -1.35
N VAL A 7 -5.31 -15.22 -0.32
CA VAL A 7 -5.37 -13.76 -0.22
C VAL A 7 -4.40 -13.10 -1.21
N TYR A 8 -3.21 -13.68 -1.42
CA TYR A 8 -2.24 -13.18 -2.42
C TYR A 8 -2.71 -13.38 -3.87
N ASP A 9 -3.53 -14.39 -4.14
CA ASP A 9 -3.92 -14.79 -5.50
C ASP A 9 -5.20 -14.10 -6.02
N LYS A 10 -5.88 -13.27 -5.21
CA LYS A 10 -7.07 -12.52 -5.64
C LYS A 10 -6.70 -11.21 -6.32
N VAL A 11 -6.74 -11.19 -7.66
CA VAL A 11 -6.69 -9.96 -8.47
C VAL A 11 -7.91 -9.88 -9.40
N GLN A 12 -8.37 -8.64 -9.60
CA GLN A 12 -9.19 -8.14 -10.70
C GLN A 12 -10.71 -8.13 -10.51
N ASN A 13 -11.18 -7.14 -9.74
CA ASN A 13 -12.44 -6.42 -9.91
C ASN A 13 -12.13 -4.91 -9.80
N VAL A 14 -13.15 -4.04 -9.83
CA VAL A 14 -13.01 -2.59 -9.56
C VAL A 14 -12.03 -2.36 -8.40
N GLY A 15 -11.14 -1.37 -8.53
CA GLY A 15 -10.06 -1.13 -7.56
C GLY A 15 -10.55 -0.70 -6.18
N PHE A 16 -9.67 -0.75 -5.18
CA PHE A 16 -9.96 -0.37 -3.79
C PHE A 16 -10.61 1.02 -3.67
N VAL A 17 -9.99 2.04 -4.26
CA VAL A 17 -10.51 3.42 -4.30
C VAL A 17 -11.85 3.47 -5.04
N GLY A 18 -11.97 2.78 -6.19
CA GLY A 18 -13.20 2.77 -6.98
C GLY A 18 -14.40 2.19 -6.23
N LYS A 19 -14.21 1.14 -5.41
CA LYS A 19 -15.26 0.59 -4.55
C LYS A 19 -15.74 1.59 -3.51
N ALA A 20 -14.79 2.22 -2.81
CA ALA A 20 -15.11 3.24 -1.80
C ALA A 20 -15.78 4.47 -2.42
N LEU A 21 -15.36 4.87 -3.63
CA LEU A 21 -15.99 5.96 -4.37
C LEU A 21 -17.44 5.65 -4.74
N VAL A 22 -17.71 4.45 -5.29
CA VAL A 22 -19.09 4.04 -5.61
C VAL A 22 -19.95 3.97 -4.35
N GLU A 23 -19.43 3.42 -3.25
CA GLU A 23 -20.13 3.41 -1.95
C GLU A 23 -20.47 4.82 -1.50
N LYS A 24 -19.49 5.73 -1.49
CA LYS A 24 -19.67 7.10 -1.03
C LYS A 24 -20.69 7.87 -1.87
N LEU A 25 -20.63 7.73 -3.20
CA LEU A 25 -21.56 8.37 -4.13
C LEU A 25 -23.00 7.86 -3.93
N LEU A 26 -23.20 6.55 -3.84
CA LEU A 26 -24.53 5.98 -3.60
C LEU A 26 -25.11 6.45 -2.26
N ARG A 27 -24.29 6.49 -1.22
CA ARG A 27 -24.72 6.84 0.13
C ARG A 27 -24.96 8.34 0.34
N SER A 28 -24.10 9.18 -0.22
CA SER A 28 -24.00 10.60 0.14
C SER A 28 -24.48 11.53 -0.96
N CYS A 29 -24.69 11.00 -2.17
CA CYS A 29 -25.17 11.77 -3.32
C CYS A 29 -26.48 11.15 -3.86
N PRO A 30 -27.59 11.20 -3.10
CA PRO A 30 -28.85 10.55 -3.50
C PRO A 30 -29.45 11.12 -4.79
N LYS A 31 -29.05 12.34 -5.19
CA LYS A 31 -29.45 12.99 -6.45
C LYS A 31 -28.66 12.52 -7.68
N VAL A 32 -27.68 11.63 -7.52
CA VAL A 32 -27.02 11.00 -8.67
C VAL A 32 -28.03 10.08 -9.36
N ASP A 33 -28.22 10.28 -10.67
CA ASP A 33 -29.13 9.50 -11.49
C ASP A 33 -28.58 8.10 -11.77
N ALA A 34 -27.32 8.00 -12.20
CA ALA A 34 -26.65 6.75 -12.48
C ALA A 34 -25.13 6.86 -12.30
N ILE A 35 -24.49 5.73 -11.96
CA ILE A 35 -23.05 5.56 -11.84
C ILE A 35 -22.61 4.49 -12.84
N PHE A 36 -21.83 4.86 -13.84
CA PHE A 36 -21.32 3.94 -14.85
C PHE A 36 -19.90 3.49 -14.50
N ILE A 37 -19.69 2.17 -14.44
CA ILE A 37 -18.37 1.57 -14.19
C ILE A 37 -17.88 0.95 -15.48
N LEU A 38 -16.79 1.50 -16.03
CA LEU A 38 -16.04 0.84 -17.11
C LEU A 38 -15.34 -0.41 -16.55
N MET A 39 -15.76 -1.58 -17.01
CA MET A 39 -15.29 -2.86 -16.47
C MET A 39 -14.73 -3.76 -17.57
N ARG A 40 -13.49 -4.23 -17.37
CA ARG A 40 -12.85 -5.15 -18.31
C ARG A 40 -13.67 -6.43 -18.47
N PRO A 41 -13.87 -6.95 -19.69
CA PRO A 41 -14.40 -8.30 -19.88
C PRO A 41 -13.47 -9.36 -19.27
N LYS A 42 -14.03 -10.50 -18.83
CA LYS A 42 -13.24 -11.67 -18.39
C LYS A 42 -13.75 -12.90 -19.12
N LYS A 43 -12.83 -13.74 -19.63
CA LYS A 43 -13.18 -14.93 -20.40
C LYS A 43 -14.16 -15.81 -19.61
N GLY A 44 -15.33 -16.08 -20.21
CA GLY A 44 -16.37 -16.91 -19.62
C GLY A 44 -17.22 -16.27 -18.51
N ILE A 45 -17.08 -14.96 -18.25
CA ILE A 45 -17.89 -14.25 -17.23
C ILE A 45 -18.41 -12.94 -17.82
N GLN A 46 -19.74 -12.78 -17.87
CA GLN A 46 -20.40 -11.54 -18.28
C GLN A 46 -20.12 -10.39 -17.29
N VAL A 47 -20.06 -9.15 -17.78
CA VAL A 47 -19.72 -7.98 -16.94
C VAL A 47 -20.80 -7.67 -15.90
N GLU A 48 -22.06 -8.00 -16.19
CA GLU A 48 -23.20 -7.90 -15.28
C GLU A 48 -23.06 -8.86 -14.10
N GLN A 49 -22.59 -10.09 -14.36
CA GLN A 49 -22.30 -11.05 -13.30
C GLN A 49 -21.15 -10.55 -12.41
N ARG A 50 -20.12 -9.94 -13.01
CA ARG A 50 -19.02 -9.33 -12.25
C ARG A 50 -19.49 -8.15 -11.41
N LEU A 51 -20.41 -7.34 -11.91
CA LEU A 51 -21.04 -6.26 -11.14
C LEU A 51 -21.80 -6.82 -9.94
N LYS A 52 -22.61 -7.88 -10.12
CA LYS A 52 -23.29 -8.54 -9.00
C LYS A 52 -22.32 -9.03 -7.92
N GLU A 53 -21.19 -9.63 -8.32
CA GLU A 53 -20.15 -10.04 -7.37
C GLU A 53 -19.43 -8.86 -6.70
N LEU A 54 -19.26 -7.74 -7.40
CA LEU A 54 -18.71 -6.51 -6.82
C LEU A 54 -19.59 -5.99 -5.69
N LEU A 55 -20.91 -5.91 -5.91
CA LEU A 55 -21.88 -5.38 -4.95
C LEU A 55 -22.08 -6.26 -3.70
N LYS A 56 -21.61 -7.52 -3.74
CA LYS A 56 -21.52 -8.40 -2.56
C LYS A 56 -20.37 -8.02 -1.61
N ASN A 57 -19.44 -7.16 -2.03
CA ASN A 57 -18.31 -6.77 -1.19
C ASN A 57 -18.81 -6.10 0.13
N PRO A 58 -18.18 -6.39 1.29
CA PRO A 58 -18.57 -5.83 2.58
C PRO A 58 -18.59 -4.29 2.66
N VAL A 59 -17.83 -3.60 1.79
CA VAL A 59 -17.87 -2.14 1.65
C VAL A 59 -19.29 -1.63 1.48
N PHE A 60 -20.14 -2.38 0.76
CA PHE A 60 -21.52 -2.02 0.45
C PHE A 60 -22.55 -2.49 1.49
N ASN A 61 -22.14 -3.11 2.60
CA ASN A 61 -23.10 -3.63 3.60
C ASN A 61 -24.03 -2.52 4.12
N ARG A 62 -23.49 -1.33 4.43
CA ARG A 62 -24.29 -0.19 4.92
C ARG A 62 -25.37 0.23 3.94
N ILE A 63 -25.08 0.19 2.64
CA ILE A 63 -26.06 0.50 1.58
C ILE A 63 -27.08 -0.62 1.50
N ARG A 64 -26.62 -1.88 1.44
CA ARG A 64 -27.51 -3.05 1.36
C ARG A 64 -28.52 -3.11 2.51
N ASP A 65 -28.11 -2.67 3.70
CA ASP A 65 -28.95 -2.69 4.90
C ASP A 65 -29.91 -1.48 4.97
N LYS A 66 -29.58 -0.35 4.34
CA LYS A 66 -30.34 0.91 4.47
C LYS A 66 -31.15 1.29 3.23
N ASP A 67 -30.58 1.11 2.05
CA ASP A 67 -31.15 1.50 0.76
C ASP A 67 -30.63 0.54 -0.34
N PRO A 68 -31.15 -0.69 -0.42
CA PRO A 68 -30.74 -1.67 -1.42
C PRO A 68 -31.10 -1.23 -2.85
N ASP A 69 -32.13 -0.40 -3.03
CA ASP A 69 -32.59 0.08 -4.34
C ASP A 69 -31.58 1.06 -4.96
N ALA A 70 -30.73 1.71 -4.13
CA ALA A 70 -29.61 2.51 -4.62
C ALA A 70 -28.69 1.74 -5.60
N PHE A 71 -28.61 0.40 -5.50
CA PHE A 71 -27.81 -0.40 -6.43
C PHE A 71 -28.32 -0.35 -7.87
N GLU A 72 -29.59 -0.03 -8.11
CA GLU A 72 -30.15 0.12 -9.46
C GLU A 72 -29.47 1.24 -10.25
N LYS A 73 -28.91 2.23 -9.55
CA LYS A 73 -28.14 3.33 -10.15
C LYS A 73 -26.79 2.89 -10.69
N VAL A 74 -26.25 1.76 -10.23
CA VAL A 74 -24.94 1.28 -10.68
C VAL A 74 -25.09 0.48 -11.97
N LYS A 75 -24.54 1.01 -13.06
CA LYS A 75 -24.51 0.38 -14.38
C LYS A 75 -23.07 0.01 -14.73
N VAL A 76 -22.91 -1.03 -15.53
CA VAL A 76 -21.60 -1.49 -16.01
C VAL A 76 -21.52 -1.29 -17.52
N ILE A 77 -20.36 -0.84 -18.00
CA ILE A 77 -20.05 -0.75 -19.42
C ILE A 77 -18.81 -1.60 -19.68
N PRO A 78 -18.85 -2.56 -20.61
CA PRO A 78 -17.69 -3.37 -20.94
C PRO A 78 -16.62 -2.48 -21.59
N GLY A 79 -15.39 -2.54 -21.07
CA GLY A 79 -14.27 -1.82 -21.68
C GLY A 79 -12.95 -1.97 -20.95
N ASP A 80 -11.87 -1.66 -21.66
CA ASP A 80 -10.51 -1.75 -21.18
C ASP A 80 -9.67 -0.58 -21.72
N VAL A 81 -9.10 0.20 -20.81
CA VAL A 81 -8.24 1.35 -21.14
C VAL A 81 -7.00 0.96 -21.96
N ALA A 82 -6.57 -0.31 -21.90
CA ALA A 82 -5.48 -0.82 -22.74
C ALA A 82 -5.88 -0.95 -24.22
N LEU A 83 -7.16 -1.18 -24.51
CA LEU A 83 -7.63 -1.48 -25.86
C LEU A 83 -7.84 -0.21 -26.71
N PRO A 84 -7.77 -0.31 -28.05
CA PRO A 84 -8.22 0.77 -28.94
C PRO A 84 -9.65 1.19 -28.60
N ASN A 85 -9.95 2.49 -28.67
CA ASN A 85 -11.26 3.06 -28.33
C ASN A 85 -11.83 2.59 -26.98
N LEU A 86 -10.94 2.30 -26.02
CA LEU A 86 -11.29 1.78 -24.69
C LEU A 86 -12.03 0.42 -24.72
N GLY A 87 -12.02 -0.29 -25.86
CA GLY A 87 -12.80 -1.51 -26.06
C GLY A 87 -14.32 -1.29 -26.06
N LEU A 88 -14.78 -0.06 -26.22
CA LEU A 88 -16.20 0.29 -26.30
C LEU A 88 -16.76 -0.02 -27.69
N CYS A 89 -18.02 -0.46 -27.75
CA CYS A 89 -18.77 -0.41 -29.01
C CYS A 89 -19.24 1.03 -29.29
N GLU A 90 -19.66 1.30 -30.52
CA GLU A 90 -20.08 2.65 -30.93
C GLU A 90 -21.34 3.11 -30.18
N GLU A 91 -22.25 2.19 -29.84
CA GLU A 91 -23.45 2.49 -29.06
C GLU A 91 -23.12 2.97 -27.65
N ASP A 92 -22.29 2.22 -26.92
CA ASP A 92 -21.84 2.57 -25.57
C ASP A 92 -21.03 3.87 -25.58
N ARG A 93 -20.15 4.04 -26.58
CA ARG A 93 -19.35 5.25 -26.74
C ARG A 93 -20.25 6.47 -26.97
N LYS A 94 -21.23 6.38 -27.86
CA LYS A 94 -22.19 7.46 -28.11
C LYS A 94 -23.00 7.78 -26.87
N PHE A 95 -23.48 6.75 -26.17
CA PHE A 95 -24.21 6.92 -24.92
C PHE A 95 -23.39 7.70 -23.88
N LEU A 96 -22.12 7.32 -23.68
CA LEU A 96 -21.21 7.99 -22.74
C LEU A 96 -20.99 9.46 -23.13
N VAL A 97 -20.75 9.71 -24.42
CA VAL A 97 -20.58 11.07 -24.98
C VAL A 97 -21.79 11.96 -24.72
N ASP A 98 -23.00 11.42 -24.86
CA ASP A 98 -24.24 12.20 -24.78
C ASP A 98 -24.73 12.42 -23.33
N ASN A 99 -24.28 11.61 -22.36
CA ASN A 99 -24.95 11.51 -21.05
C ASN A 99 -24.06 11.66 -19.81
N ILE A 100 -22.73 11.68 -19.90
CA ILE A 100 -21.87 11.75 -18.71
C ILE A 100 -21.56 13.20 -18.31
N ASP A 101 -21.82 13.52 -17.03
CA ASP A 101 -21.48 14.81 -16.42
C ASP A 101 -20.10 14.82 -15.75
N ILE A 102 -19.72 13.74 -15.06
CA ILE A 102 -18.50 13.69 -14.24
C ILE A 102 -17.74 12.39 -14.52
N VAL A 103 -16.43 12.51 -14.73
CA VAL A 103 -15.53 11.36 -14.95
C VAL A 103 -14.50 11.30 -13.84
N PHE A 104 -14.39 10.14 -13.16
CA PHE A 104 -13.31 9.83 -12.23
C PHE A 104 -12.37 8.80 -12.86
N HIS A 105 -11.23 9.25 -13.38
CA HIS A 105 -10.25 8.35 -14.01
C HIS A 105 -9.22 7.85 -12.99
N SER A 106 -9.52 6.68 -12.42
CA SER A 106 -8.66 5.98 -11.44
C SER A 106 -8.05 4.67 -11.97
N ALA A 107 -8.26 4.32 -13.23
CA ALA A 107 -7.74 3.07 -13.79
C ALA A 107 -6.21 3.14 -13.97
N ALA A 108 -5.49 2.21 -13.35
CA ALA A 108 -4.03 2.12 -13.45
C ALA A 108 -3.51 0.73 -13.07
N THR A 109 -2.34 0.35 -13.57
CA THR A 109 -1.47 -0.61 -12.89
C THR A 109 -0.66 0.13 -11.84
N VAL A 110 -0.63 -0.40 -10.61
CA VAL A 110 0.02 0.22 -9.43
C VAL A 110 1.21 -0.60 -8.92
N LYS A 111 1.67 -1.58 -9.72
CA LYS A 111 2.82 -2.41 -9.36
C LYS A 111 4.10 -1.69 -9.74
N PHE A 112 5.03 -1.54 -8.78
CA PHE A 112 6.31 -0.88 -9.00
C PHE A 112 7.25 -1.66 -9.93
N ASN A 113 7.07 -2.97 -10.04
CA ASN A 113 7.87 -3.84 -10.91
C ASN A 113 7.11 -4.30 -12.17
N GLU A 114 6.06 -3.57 -12.57
CA GLU A 114 5.39 -3.85 -13.83
C GLU A 114 6.33 -3.52 -15.00
N ASN A 115 6.21 -4.30 -16.07
CA ASN A 115 6.93 -4.02 -17.30
C ASN A 115 6.57 -2.61 -17.83
N LEU A 116 7.59 -1.84 -18.25
CA LEU A 116 7.45 -0.44 -18.65
C LEU A 116 6.41 -0.24 -19.76
N LYS A 117 6.45 -1.07 -20.82
CA LYS A 117 5.45 -1.05 -21.90
C LYS A 117 4.03 -1.18 -21.36
N THR A 118 3.80 -2.13 -20.45
CA THR A 118 2.49 -2.33 -19.82
C THR A 118 2.07 -1.13 -18.96
N ALA A 119 3.00 -0.55 -18.20
CA ALA A 119 2.74 0.65 -17.40
C ALA A 119 2.35 1.86 -18.26
N VAL A 120 3.07 2.11 -19.37
CA VAL A 120 2.77 3.19 -20.31
C VAL A 120 1.43 2.96 -21.02
N ILE A 121 1.14 1.73 -21.50
CA ILE A 121 -0.15 1.41 -22.14
C ILE A 121 -1.30 1.73 -21.21
N LEU A 122 -1.25 1.28 -19.95
CA LEU A 122 -2.37 1.40 -19.02
C LEU A 122 -2.48 2.81 -18.43
N ASN A 123 -1.37 3.36 -17.93
CA ASN A 123 -1.40 4.57 -17.11
C ASN A 123 -1.26 5.83 -17.96
N THR A 124 -0.58 5.77 -19.11
CA THR A 124 -0.33 6.93 -19.98
C THR A 124 -1.27 6.93 -21.18
N LEU A 125 -1.17 5.94 -22.06
CA LEU A 125 -2.01 5.85 -23.26
C LEU A 125 -3.48 5.64 -22.91
N GLY A 126 -3.78 4.82 -21.90
CA GLY A 126 -5.13 4.67 -21.38
C GLY A 126 -5.72 5.99 -20.85
N THR A 127 -4.90 6.83 -20.23
CA THR A 127 -5.30 8.19 -19.82
C THR A 127 -5.59 9.07 -21.03
N LYS A 128 -4.74 9.06 -22.05
CA LYS A 128 -4.99 9.78 -23.31
C LYS A 128 -6.36 9.45 -23.90
N LYS A 129 -6.67 8.17 -24.05
CA LYS A 129 -7.94 7.69 -24.62
C LYS A 129 -9.16 8.11 -23.79
N ILE A 130 -9.05 8.17 -22.47
CA ILE A 130 -10.11 8.69 -21.59
C ILE A 130 -10.28 10.19 -21.80
N LEU A 131 -9.19 10.95 -21.91
CA LEU A 131 -9.24 12.39 -22.18
C LEU A 131 -9.87 12.68 -23.56
N GLU A 132 -9.52 11.91 -24.59
CA GLU A 132 -10.14 11.97 -25.92
C GLU A 132 -11.64 11.65 -25.88
N LEU A 133 -12.07 10.67 -25.08
CA LEU A 133 -13.50 10.43 -24.86
C LEU A 133 -14.18 11.63 -24.18
N CYS A 134 -13.56 12.18 -23.14
CA CYS A 134 -14.06 13.33 -22.37
C CYS A 134 -14.17 14.60 -23.24
N GLN A 135 -13.23 14.85 -24.13
CA GLN A 135 -13.24 15.98 -25.07
C GLN A 135 -14.50 16.00 -25.95
N ASN A 136 -15.05 14.82 -26.24
CA ASN A 136 -16.26 14.68 -27.04
C ASN A 136 -17.55 14.73 -26.19
N MET A 137 -17.47 14.65 -24.86
CA MET A 137 -18.65 14.58 -23.99
C MET A 137 -19.40 15.91 -23.93
N LYS A 138 -20.69 15.88 -24.29
CA LYS A 138 -21.51 17.10 -24.43
C LYS A 138 -21.93 17.75 -23.11
N LYS A 139 -21.95 16.97 -22.03
CA LYS A 139 -22.43 17.39 -20.71
C LYS A 139 -21.33 17.44 -19.66
N LEU A 140 -20.06 17.23 -20.05
CA LEU A 140 -18.96 17.11 -19.10
C LEU A 140 -18.80 18.39 -18.28
N LYS A 141 -18.95 18.25 -16.97
CA LYS A 141 -18.74 19.29 -15.96
C LYS A 141 -17.39 19.17 -15.28
N SER A 142 -16.88 17.94 -15.09
CA SER A 142 -15.57 17.72 -14.49
C SER A 142 -14.97 16.36 -14.87
N CYS A 143 -13.68 16.34 -15.18
CA CYS A 143 -12.85 15.14 -15.27
C CYS A 143 -11.78 15.19 -14.16
N VAL A 144 -11.77 14.20 -13.27
CA VAL A 144 -10.76 14.08 -12.20
C VAL A 144 -9.83 12.94 -12.54
N HIS A 145 -8.55 13.26 -12.77
CA HIS A 145 -7.50 12.27 -12.96
C HIS A 145 -6.84 11.91 -11.63
N VAL A 146 -6.81 10.62 -11.29
CA VAL A 146 -6.07 10.13 -10.12
C VAL A 146 -4.63 9.81 -10.52
N SER A 147 -3.71 10.65 -10.08
CA SER A 147 -2.27 10.44 -10.22
C SER A 147 -1.68 9.86 -8.92
N THR A 148 -0.49 10.29 -8.51
CA THR A 148 0.17 9.91 -7.27
C THR A 148 1.09 11.05 -6.84
N ALA A 149 1.22 11.30 -5.53
CA ALA A 149 2.14 12.29 -4.99
C ALA A 149 3.59 12.02 -5.43
N PHE A 150 3.92 10.76 -5.69
CA PHE A 150 5.25 10.29 -6.08
C PHE A 150 5.53 10.36 -7.59
N SER A 151 4.67 10.97 -8.41
CA SER A 151 4.89 11.07 -9.87
C SER A 151 6.19 11.82 -10.19
N ASN A 152 6.59 12.72 -9.30
CA ASN A 152 7.80 13.53 -9.37
C ASN A 152 8.78 13.20 -8.23
N SER A 153 8.91 11.91 -7.90
CA SER A 153 9.74 11.43 -6.80
C SER A 153 11.25 11.67 -6.97
N ASP A 154 11.68 12.11 -8.15
CA ASP A 154 13.03 12.62 -8.44
C ASP A 154 13.31 13.98 -7.77
N LYS A 155 12.28 14.70 -7.33
CA LYS A 155 12.38 16.00 -6.66
C LYS A 155 12.09 15.84 -5.18
N ARG A 156 12.83 16.56 -4.33
CA ARG A 156 12.56 16.58 -2.87
C ARG A 156 11.31 17.37 -2.50
N VAL A 157 11.09 18.51 -3.17
CA VAL A 157 9.91 19.36 -2.98
C VAL A 157 9.02 19.21 -4.21
N VAL A 158 7.76 18.81 -4.00
CA VAL A 158 6.78 18.54 -5.06
C VAL A 158 5.59 19.46 -4.87
N GLU A 159 5.52 20.51 -5.69
CA GLU A 159 4.45 21.50 -5.68
C GLU A 159 3.20 21.00 -6.42
N GLU A 160 2.09 21.69 -6.21
CA GLU A 160 0.79 21.44 -6.85
C GLU A 160 0.73 22.04 -8.26
N LYS A 161 1.66 21.59 -9.10
CA LYS A 161 1.72 21.89 -10.53
C LYS A 161 2.14 20.66 -11.31
N VAL A 162 1.78 20.61 -12.59
CA VAL A 162 2.30 19.59 -13.50
C VAL A 162 3.73 19.96 -13.88
N TYR A 163 4.65 19.03 -13.67
CA TYR A 163 6.04 19.19 -14.07
C TYR A 163 6.25 18.65 -15.47
N LYS A 164 7.09 19.31 -16.26
CA LYS A 164 7.52 18.78 -17.55
C LYS A 164 8.33 17.50 -17.30
N PRO A 165 7.89 16.33 -17.81
CA PRO A 165 8.65 15.09 -17.66
C PRO A 165 9.94 15.13 -18.49
N THR A 166 10.88 14.23 -18.18
CA THR A 166 12.16 14.11 -18.90
C THR A 166 11.96 13.77 -20.37
N TYR A 167 10.96 12.96 -20.68
CA TYR A 167 10.59 12.54 -22.03
C TYR A 167 9.19 13.04 -22.37
N ASP A 168 8.98 13.44 -23.61
CA ASP A 168 7.66 13.82 -24.10
C ASP A 168 6.70 12.61 -24.11
N ALA A 169 5.50 12.78 -23.57
CA ALA A 169 4.51 11.72 -23.46
C ALA A 169 4.10 11.13 -24.82
N HIS A 170 3.93 11.95 -25.87
CA HIS A 170 3.57 11.44 -27.20
C HIS A 170 4.73 10.68 -27.84
N ALA A 171 5.97 11.16 -27.69
CA ALA A 171 7.15 10.45 -28.16
C ALA A 171 7.28 9.06 -27.51
N VAL A 172 7.07 8.96 -26.20
CA VAL A 172 7.09 7.68 -25.47
C VAL A 172 5.97 6.74 -25.95
N ILE A 173 4.76 7.27 -26.17
CA ILE A 173 3.64 6.49 -26.72
C ILE A 173 3.97 5.97 -28.13
N ASN A 174 4.56 6.79 -28.99
CA ASN A 174 4.88 6.43 -30.37
C ASN A 174 6.00 5.38 -30.46
N LEU A 175 6.92 5.38 -29.50
CA LEU A 175 8.05 4.45 -29.43
C LEU A 175 7.78 3.24 -28.53
N ILE A 176 6.54 3.03 -28.09
CA ILE A 176 6.18 2.07 -27.03
C ILE A 176 6.61 0.61 -27.32
N GLU A 177 6.69 0.23 -28.60
CA GLU A 177 7.15 -1.08 -29.05
C GLU A 177 8.67 -1.26 -28.91
N ASN A 178 9.42 -0.16 -28.91
CA ASN A 178 10.89 -0.13 -28.89
C ASN A 178 11.43 0.65 -27.68
N LEU A 179 10.65 0.79 -26.60
CA LEU A 179 11.11 1.49 -25.41
C LEU A 179 12.27 0.72 -24.78
N PRO A 180 13.45 1.35 -24.57
CA PRO A 180 14.47 0.75 -23.74
C PRO A 180 13.97 0.63 -22.30
N ASP A 181 14.52 -0.32 -21.54
CA ASP A 181 14.29 -0.36 -20.10
C ASP A 181 14.78 0.97 -19.48
N GLU A 182 13.93 1.59 -18.66
CA GLU A 182 14.22 2.91 -18.07
C GLU A 182 14.98 2.75 -16.74
N ASP A 183 16.21 3.28 -16.70
CA ASP A 183 17.06 3.22 -15.50
C ASP A 183 16.96 4.47 -14.58
N LYS A 184 16.26 5.55 -15.00
CA LYS A 184 16.36 6.87 -14.34
C LYS A 184 15.18 7.28 -13.46
N HIS A 185 14.02 6.63 -13.56
CA HIS A 185 12.87 6.90 -12.67
C HIS A 185 12.79 5.83 -11.57
N PRO A 186 12.47 6.18 -10.31
CA PRO A 186 12.47 5.21 -9.21
C PRO A 186 11.63 3.94 -9.43
N ASN A 187 10.59 4.01 -10.26
CA ASN A 187 9.90 2.84 -10.81
C ASN A 187 9.06 3.20 -12.04
N THR A 188 8.64 2.16 -12.78
CA THR A 188 7.83 2.30 -14.00
C THR A 188 6.44 2.91 -13.74
N TYR A 189 5.89 2.75 -12.54
CA TYR A 189 4.58 3.30 -12.18
C TYR A 189 4.62 4.83 -12.04
N THR A 190 5.59 5.37 -11.29
CA THR A 190 5.72 6.81 -11.07
C THR A 190 6.07 7.53 -12.36
N PHE A 191 6.90 6.93 -13.21
CA PHE A 191 7.20 7.43 -14.55
C PHE A 191 5.94 7.54 -15.42
N ALA A 192 5.20 6.45 -15.57
CA ALA A 192 4.01 6.44 -16.43
C ALA A 192 2.92 7.42 -15.93
N LYS A 193 2.84 7.64 -14.61
CA LYS A 193 1.98 8.68 -14.01
C LYS A 193 2.46 10.09 -14.33
N ALA A 194 3.76 10.37 -14.28
CA ALA A 194 4.29 11.67 -14.69
C ALA A 194 3.95 12.01 -16.15
N LEU A 195 4.09 11.03 -17.06
CA LEU A 195 3.70 11.21 -18.47
C LEU A 195 2.19 11.43 -18.63
N ALA A 196 1.36 10.75 -17.83
CA ALA A 196 -0.07 10.93 -17.86
C ALA A 196 -0.48 12.35 -17.44
N GLU A 197 0.19 12.92 -16.44
CA GLU A 197 -0.07 14.31 -16.01
C GLU A 197 0.25 15.33 -17.10
N GLN A 198 1.29 15.11 -17.91
CA GLN A 198 1.56 15.96 -19.08
C GLN A 198 0.36 15.98 -20.03
N LEU A 199 -0.18 14.81 -20.37
CA LEU A 199 -1.36 14.73 -21.25
C LEU A 199 -2.58 15.39 -20.60
N VAL A 200 -2.79 15.20 -19.30
CA VAL A 200 -3.88 15.88 -18.59
C VAL A 200 -3.75 17.41 -18.66
N LEU A 201 -2.53 17.95 -18.54
CA LEU A 201 -2.28 19.38 -18.72
C LEU A 201 -2.64 19.85 -20.13
N GLU A 202 -2.24 19.12 -21.17
CA GLU A 202 -2.55 19.46 -22.55
C GLU A 202 -4.06 19.55 -22.81
N TYR A 203 -4.84 18.58 -22.32
CA TYR A 203 -6.29 18.55 -22.48
C TYR A 203 -7.04 19.49 -21.52
N SER A 204 -6.40 19.95 -20.44
CA SER A 204 -7.03 20.84 -19.45
C SER A 204 -7.47 22.19 -20.02
N HIS A 205 -6.93 22.58 -21.18
CA HIS A 205 -7.35 23.77 -21.91
C HIS A 205 -8.72 23.62 -22.59
N GLU A 206 -9.17 22.39 -22.83
CA GLU A 206 -10.40 22.09 -23.56
C GLU A 206 -11.49 21.48 -22.69
N ILE A 207 -11.11 20.75 -21.63
CA ILE A 207 -12.04 20.09 -20.72
C ILE A 207 -11.79 20.47 -19.25
N PRO A 208 -12.86 20.64 -18.45
CA PRO A 208 -12.75 21.03 -17.04
C PRO A 208 -12.11 19.90 -16.23
N THR A 209 -10.81 20.02 -15.96
CA THR A 209 -10.01 18.90 -15.43
C THR A 209 -9.33 19.26 -14.11
N ALA A 210 -9.16 18.26 -13.25
CA ALA A 210 -8.35 18.35 -12.04
C ALA A 210 -7.48 17.09 -11.88
N ILE A 211 -6.31 17.25 -11.25
CA ILE A 211 -5.45 16.14 -10.86
C ILE A 211 -5.51 15.98 -9.34
N VAL A 212 -5.80 14.77 -8.86
CA VAL A 212 -5.62 14.41 -7.44
C VAL A 212 -4.45 13.45 -7.34
N ARG A 213 -3.44 13.83 -6.54
CA ARG A 213 -2.22 13.07 -6.26
C ARG A 213 -2.28 12.51 -4.83
N PRO A 214 -2.89 11.34 -4.62
CA PRO A 214 -2.82 10.65 -3.33
C PRO A 214 -1.39 10.18 -3.05
N SER A 215 -1.01 10.22 -1.77
CA SER A 215 0.15 9.47 -1.26
C SER A 215 -0.17 7.98 -1.12
N ILE A 216 0.49 7.25 -0.20
CA ILE A 216 0.25 5.82 -0.03
C ILE A 216 -1.14 5.61 0.59
N ILE A 217 -2.06 5.07 -0.21
CA ILE A 217 -3.44 4.86 0.22
C ILE A 217 -3.53 3.67 1.19
N THR A 218 -4.10 3.92 2.37
CA THR A 218 -4.27 2.92 3.43
C THR A 218 -5.73 2.76 3.83
N ALA A 219 -5.99 2.01 4.90
CA ALA A 219 -7.35 1.74 5.38
C ALA A 219 -8.16 3.01 5.62
N ALA A 220 -9.48 2.88 5.54
CA ALA A 220 -10.41 3.95 5.87
C ALA A 220 -10.19 4.45 7.30
N TRP A 221 -10.24 5.77 7.48
CA TRP A 221 -10.24 6.38 8.80
C TRP A 221 -11.61 6.27 9.45
N LYS A 222 -12.66 6.70 8.73
CA LYS A 222 -14.04 6.71 9.19
C LYS A 222 -14.95 5.86 8.29
N GLU A 223 -14.81 5.99 6.96
CA GLU A 223 -15.85 5.51 6.04
C GLU A 223 -15.35 4.50 4.98
N PRO A 224 -16.15 3.48 4.60
CA PRO A 224 -17.47 3.14 5.14
C PRO A 224 -17.43 2.59 6.57
N TYR A 225 -16.27 2.09 7.00
CA TYR A 225 -16.00 1.66 8.37
C TYR A 225 -14.54 1.97 8.73
N PRO A 226 -14.24 2.35 9.98
CA PRO A 226 -12.86 2.48 10.45
C PRO A 226 -12.05 1.21 10.20
N GLY A 227 -10.85 1.37 9.65
CA GLY A 227 -9.97 0.24 9.33
C GLY A 227 -10.36 -0.55 8.08
N TRP A 228 -11.41 -0.18 7.33
CA TRP A 228 -11.77 -0.90 6.11
C TRP A 228 -10.63 -0.87 5.07
N VAL A 229 -10.19 -2.05 4.66
CA VAL A 229 -9.14 -2.27 3.65
C VAL A 229 -9.37 -3.60 2.97
N ASP A 230 -9.25 -3.67 1.65
CA ASP A 230 -9.57 -4.90 0.91
C ASP A 230 -8.49 -5.34 -0.08
N ASN A 231 -7.31 -4.71 -0.02
CA ASN A 231 -6.16 -5.06 -0.85
C ASN A 231 -4.92 -5.31 0.02
N LEU A 232 -4.02 -6.15 -0.50
CA LEU A 232 -2.72 -6.47 0.10
C LEU A 232 -1.56 -5.63 -0.47
N SER A 233 -1.86 -4.59 -1.23
CA SER A 233 -0.85 -3.84 -1.97
C SER A 233 -0.04 -2.93 -1.03
N GLY A 234 1.26 -2.82 -1.32
CA GLY A 234 2.16 -1.88 -0.64
C GLY A 234 2.23 -2.08 0.88
N ILE A 235 2.03 -0.97 1.61
CA ILE A 235 2.21 -0.92 3.08
C ILE A 235 1.25 -1.83 3.84
N THR A 236 0.05 -2.11 3.33
CA THR A 236 -0.92 -3.01 3.99
C THR A 236 -0.36 -4.41 4.17
N GLY A 237 0.31 -4.94 3.14
CA GLY A 237 0.98 -6.24 3.22
C GLY A 237 2.14 -6.24 4.21
N ILE A 238 2.91 -5.14 4.27
CA ILE A 238 4.03 -4.97 5.21
C ILE A 238 3.51 -4.93 6.64
N VAL A 239 2.49 -4.11 6.94
CA VAL A 239 1.87 -4.02 8.27
C VAL A 239 1.28 -5.36 8.71
N MET A 240 0.63 -6.09 7.79
CA MET A 240 0.12 -7.44 8.05
C MET A 240 1.24 -8.39 8.47
N GLU A 241 2.34 -8.44 7.72
CA GLU A 241 3.46 -9.36 7.98
C GLU A 241 4.28 -8.93 9.21
N CYS A 242 4.41 -7.62 9.48
CA CYS A 242 4.95 -7.11 10.74
C CYS A 242 4.09 -7.58 11.93
N GLY A 243 2.77 -7.44 11.85
CA GLY A 243 1.83 -7.88 12.89
C GLY A 243 1.79 -9.41 13.08
N ARG A 244 2.14 -10.18 12.05
CA ARG A 244 2.32 -11.65 12.13
C ARG A 244 3.71 -12.06 12.65
N GLY A 245 4.62 -11.09 12.77
CA GLY A 245 6.01 -11.28 13.18
C GLY A 245 6.90 -11.94 12.15
N THR A 246 6.47 -12.06 10.90
CA THR A 246 7.23 -12.69 9.81
C THR A 246 8.30 -11.77 9.25
N ILE A 247 8.06 -10.46 9.22
CA ILE A 247 9.09 -9.45 8.94
C ILE A 247 9.85 -9.14 10.23
N LYS A 248 11.19 -9.07 10.13
CA LYS A 248 12.12 -8.79 11.24
C LYS A 248 13.03 -7.60 10.98
N SER A 249 13.36 -7.35 9.72
CA SER A 249 14.19 -6.23 9.32
C SER A 249 13.60 -5.60 8.07
N ILE A 250 13.61 -4.26 8.02
CA ILE A 250 13.17 -3.47 6.87
C ILE A 250 14.24 -2.44 6.56
N ILE A 251 14.67 -2.35 5.30
CA ILE A 251 15.51 -1.24 4.83
C ILE A 251 14.69 0.04 4.88
N CYS A 252 15.02 0.93 5.81
CA CYS A 252 14.27 2.15 6.06
C CYS A 252 15.10 3.12 6.90
N ASN A 253 14.97 4.41 6.60
CA ASN A 253 15.44 5.47 7.48
C ASN A 253 14.30 5.88 8.41
N GLU A 254 14.37 5.44 9.66
CA GLU A 254 13.29 5.62 10.64
C GLU A 254 12.95 7.10 10.94
N ARG A 255 13.88 8.02 10.61
CA ARG A 255 13.72 9.47 10.81
C ARG A 255 12.96 10.16 9.69
N CYS A 256 12.85 9.52 8.53
CA CYS A 256 12.12 10.09 7.40
C CYS A 256 10.62 10.13 7.73
N ARG A 257 9.98 11.24 7.33
CA ARG A 257 8.53 11.33 7.30
C ARG A 257 7.96 10.38 6.26
N MET A 258 6.88 9.72 6.61
CA MET A 258 6.12 8.89 5.69
C MET A 258 4.79 9.57 5.36
N ASP A 259 4.38 9.41 4.10
CA ASP A 259 3.14 9.99 3.58
C ASP A 259 2.13 8.87 3.31
N LEU A 260 1.18 8.71 4.25
CA LEU A 260 0.01 7.87 4.08
C LEU A 260 -1.26 8.71 3.99
N VAL A 261 -2.28 8.19 3.32
CA VAL A 261 -3.61 8.81 3.26
C VAL A 261 -4.71 7.75 3.37
N PRO A 262 -5.70 7.91 4.25
CA PRO A 262 -6.85 7.03 4.31
C PRO A 262 -7.69 7.06 3.02
N VAL A 263 -8.23 5.91 2.61
CA VAL A 263 -9.01 5.80 1.35
C VAL A 263 -10.25 6.70 1.31
N ASP A 264 -10.91 6.93 2.44
CA ASP A 264 -12.07 7.83 2.55
C ASP A 264 -11.70 9.29 2.34
N ILE A 265 -10.53 9.73 2.81
CA ILE A 265 -10.01 11.07 2.51
C ILE A 265 -9.69 11.21 1.02
N VAL A 266 -9.12 10.18 0.41
CA VAL A 266 -8.89 10.17 -1.05
C VAL A 266 -10.23 10.29 -1.78
N VAL A 267 -11.22 9.46 -1.44
CA VAL A 267 -12.54 9.49 -2.08
C VAL A 267 -13.23 10.84 -1.91
N ASN A 268 -13.22 11.41 -0.70
CA ASN A 268 -13.77 12.73 -0.46
C ASN A 268 -13.02 13.79 -1.27
N THR A 269 -11.69 13.70 -1.38
CA THR A 269 -10.88 14.60 -2.22
C THR A 269 -11.26 14.46 -3.69
N LEU A 270 -11.52 13.26 -4.21
CA LEU A 270 -11.98 13.06 -5.58
C LEU A 270 -13.31 13.79 -5.81
N ILE A 271 -14.32 13.51 -4.97
CA ILE A 271 -15.66 14.10 -5.12
C ILE A 271 -15.61 15.62 -4.98
N THR A 272 -14.95 16.12 -3.94
CA THR A 272 -14.86 17.55 -3.68
C THR A 272 -13.98 18.27 -4.70
N SER A 273 -12.95 17.64 -5.28
CA SER A 273 -12.19 18.23 -6.38
C SER A 273 -13.02 18.37 -7.66
N ALA A 274 -13.92 17.42 -7.95
CA ALA A 274 -14.86 17.54 -9.05
C ALA A 274 -15.84 18.70 -8.81
N TRP A 275 -16.42 18.77 -7.61
CA TRP A 275 -17.29 19.88 -7.21
C TRP A 275 -16.56 21.23 -7.28
N HIS A 276 -15.35 21.32 -6.74
CA HIS A 276 -14.54 22.53 -6.70
C HIS A 276 -14.17 23.02 -8.11
N THR A 277 -13.92 22.08 -9.03
CA THR A 277 -13.69 22.39 -10.46
C THR A 277 -14.90 23.09 -11.08
N VAL A 278 -16.11 22.67 -10.72
CA VAL A 278 -17.37 23.24 -11.25
C VAL A 278 -17.73 24.56 -10.55
N ALA A 279 -17.65 24.58 -9.22
CA ALA A 279 -18.04 25.71 -8.38
C ALA A 279 -17.06 26.90 -8.51
N HIS A 280 -15.76 26.62 -8.65
CA HIS A 280 -14.72 27.63 -8.73
C HIS A 280 -14.01 27.50 -10.07
N LYS A 281 -14.59 28.00 -11.16
CA LYS A 281 -13.95 27.93 -12.48
C LYS A 281 -12.58 28.62 -12.44
N SER A 282 -11.57 27.97 -12.99
CA SER A 282 -10.22 28.52 -13.14
C SER A 282 -9.71 28.27 -14.55
N ASN A 283 -8.87 29.18 -15.05
CA ASN A 283 -8.16 29.04 -16.32
C ASN A 283 -6.90 28.16 -16.18
N SER A 284 -6.57 27.71 -14.96
CA SER A 284 -5.42 26.85 -14.68
C SER A 284 -5.86 25.49 -14.16
N LEU A 285 -5.22 24.42 -14.64
CA LEU A 285 -5.36 23.08 -14.09
C LEU A 285 -5.02 23.08 -12.59
N ARG A 286 -5.97 22.64 -11.77
CA ARG A 286 -5.72 22.43 -10.34
C ARG A 286 -5.13 21.05 -10.10
N VAL A 287 -4.10 21.02 -9.27
CA VAL A 287 -3.47 19.79 -8.78
C VAL A 287 -3.61 19.77 -7.27
N TYR A 288 -4.08 18.66 -6.72
CA TYR A 288 -4.26 18.49 -5.28
C TYR A 288 -3.33 17.39 -4.78
N ASN A 289 -2.34 17.74 -3.98
CA ASN A 289 -1.50 16.77 -3.29
C ASN A 289 -2.25 16.26 -2.05
N CYS A 290 -3.03 15.19 -2.23
CA CYS A 290 -3.80 14.52 -1.18
C CYS A 290 -2.86 13.69 -0.27
N THR A 291 -2.19 14.39 0.64
CA THR A 291 -1.07 13.89 1.45
C THR A 291 -1.24 14.31 2.91
N SER A 292 -0.73 13.50 3.84
CA SER A 292 -0.72 13.87 5.26
C SER A 292 0.50 14.72 5.62
N GLY A 293 1.62 14.55 4.92
CA GLY A 293 2.96 15.04 5.22
C GLY A 293 3.04 16.32 6.05
N ARG A 294 2.89 17.50 5.43
CA ARG A 294 3.02 18.78 6.16
C ARG A 294 1.80 19.15 7.01
N LEU A 295 0.66 18.49 6.81
CA LEU A 295 -0.59 18.78 7.53
C LEU A 295 -0.63 18.07 8.89
N ASN A 296 -0.18 16.82 8.92
CA ASN A 296 -0.14 15.97 10.10
C ASN A 296 0.99 14.92 9.95
N PRO A 297 2.25 15.31 10.18
CA PRO A 297 3.41 14.46 9.91
C PRO A 297 3.50 13.25 10.85
N VAL A 298 3.93 12.10 10.31
CA VAL A 298 4.34 10.93 11.07
C VAL A 298 5.66 10.39 10.51
N THR A 299 6.56 9.97 11.39
CA THR A 299 7.83 9.32 10.99
C THR A 299 7.68 7.82 10.92
N TRP A 300 8.54 7.16 10.14
CA TRP A 300 8.63 5.69 10.13
C TRP A 300 8.81 5.12 11.53
N LYS A 301 9.63 5.75 12.38
CA LYS A 301 9.81 5.36 13.79
C LYS A 301 8.48 5.33 14.56
N GLN A 302 7.74 6.44 14.56
CA GLN A 302 6.46 6.55 15.27
C GLN A 302 5.44 5.54 14.74
N PHE A 303 5.32 5.42 13.42
CA PHE A 303 4.42 4.44 12.81
C PHE A 303 4.79 2.99 13.18
N GLY A 304 6.10 2.69 13.23
CA GLY A 304 6.61 1.41 13.71
C GLY A 304 6.22 1.13 15.16
N GLU A 305 6.44 2.09 16.07
CA GLU A 305 6.07 2.00 17.48
C GLU A 305 4.57 1.76 17.68
N PHE A 306 3.71 2.49 16.95
CA PHE A 306 2.26 2.25 16.95
C PHE A 306 1.93 0.87 16.40
N THR A 307 2.60 0.43 15.33
CA THR A 307 2.40 -0.90 14.75
C THR A 307 2.76 -2.00 15.75
N HIS A 308 3.87 -1.87 16.47
CA HIS A 308 4.23 -2.78 17.55
C HIS A 308 3.14 -2.84 18.62
N LYS A 309 2.78 -1.68 19.19
CA LYS A 309 1.77 -1.57 20.25
C LYS A 309 0.46 -2.26 19.85
N HIS A 310 -0.06 -1.94 18.68
CA HIS A 310 -1.36 -2.46 18.24
C HIS A 310 -1.28 -3.90 17.70
N SER A 311 -0.12 -4.38 17.26
CA SER A 311 0.07 -5.80 16.95
C SER A 311 -0.09 -6.69 18.18
N TYR A 312 0.23 -6.19 19.38
CA TYR A 312 0.00 -6.88 20.65
C TYR A 312 -1.45 -6.80 21.13
N GLN A 313 -2.13 -5.68 20.80
CA GLN A 313 -3.53 -5.47 21.16
C GLN A 313 -4.48 -6.31 20.28
N TRP A 314 -4.20 -6.39 18.98
CA TRP A 314 -5.04 -7.03 17.96
C TRP A 314 -4.39 -8.23 17.25
N PRO A 315 -3.69 -9.15 17.93
CA PRO A 315 -2.92 -10.21 17.27
C PRO A 315 -3.85 -11.19 16.57
N SER A 316 -3.59 -11.50 15.29
CA SER A 316 -4.34 -12.52 14.57
C SER A 316 -4.00 -13.94 15.06
N LYS A 317 -4.94 -14.89 14.95
CA LYS A 317 -4.67 -16.33 15.13
C LYS A 317 -3.54 -16.84 14.21
N TYR A 318 -3.32 -16.15 13.09
CA TYR A 318 -2.25 -16.44 12.13
C TYR A 318 -0.89 -15.85 12.50
N VAL A 319 -0.72 -15.25 13.69
CA VAL A 319 0.59 -14.84 14.20
C VAL A 319 1.56 -16.02 14.16
N THR A 320 2.75 -15.81 13.60
CA THR A 320 3.76 -16.87 13.41
C THR A 320 4.87 -16.73 14.44
N TRP A 321 5.36 -15.50 14.62
CA TRP A 321 6.38 -15.15 15.58
C TRP A 321 5.91 -13.98 16.43
N TYR A 322 6.58 -13.75 17.56
CA TYR A 322 6.34 -12.52 18.32
C TYR A 322 6.59 -11.30 17.40
N PRO A 323 5.63 -10.37 17.25
CA PRO A 323 5.69 -9.28 16.28
C PRO A 323 6.66 -8.21 16.76
N GLU A 324 7.86 -8.32 16.23
CA GLU A 324 8.94 -7.40 16.48
C GLU A 324 9.80 -7.33 15.23
N PHE A 325 10.01 -6.11 14.75
CA PHE A 325 10.82 -5.80 13.59
C PHE A 325 11.63 -4.54 13.90
N SER A 326 12.68 -4.31 13.12
CA SER A 326 13.50 -3.10 13.23
C SER A 326 13.74 -2.48 11.86
N TYR A 327 13.83 -1.16 11.84
CA TYR A 327 14.32 -0.42 10.69
C TYR A 327 15.85 -0.37 10.69
N THR A 328 16.45 -0.41 9.51
CA THR A 328 17.90 -0.23 9.36
C THR A 328 18.22 0.37 8.00
N THR A 329 19.24 1.21 7.93
CA THR A 329 19.82 1.67 6.65
C THR A 329 21.02 0.83 6.23
N ASN A 330 21.51 -0.04 7.11
CA ASN A 330 22.67 -0.90 6.85
C ASN A 330 22.23 -2.20 6.14
N ARG A 331 22.53 -2.29 4.84
CA ARG A 331 22.20 -3.45 3.99
C ARG A 331 22.85 -4.76 4.45
N THR A 332 24.04 -4.70 5.05
CA THR A 332 24.71 -5.88 5.60
C THR A 332 23.97 -6.43 6.82
N VAL A 333 23.62 -5.55 7.76
CA VAL A 333 22.82 -5.93 8.94
C VAL A 333 21.46 -6.50 8.50
N HIS A 334 20.80 -5.83 7.56
CA HIS A 334 19.55 -6.32 6.99
C HIS A 334 19.71 -7.72 6.38
N SER A 335 20.75 -7.95 5.56
CA SER A 335 21.01 -9.24 4.94
C SER A 335 21.24 -10.37 5.96
N ILE A 336 21.97 -10.09 7.05
CA ILE A 336 22.16 -11.04 8.15
C ILE A 336 20.82 -11.40 8.80
N TYR A 337 20.01 -10.40 9.16
CA TYR A 337 18.72 -10.62 9.79
C TYR A 337 17.75 -11.38 8.87
N THR A 338 17.65 -10.98 7.61
CA THR A 338 16.80 -11.63 6.60
C THR A 338 17.26 -13.07 6.35
N THR A 339 18.57 -13.34 6.34
CA THR A 339 19.10 -14.70 6.20
C THR A 339 18.74 -15.58 7.41
N LEU A 340 18.97 -15.09 8.63
CA LEU A 340 18.76 -15.85 9.86
C LEU A 340 17.29 -16.05 10.20
N TYR A 341 16.46 -15.02 10.01
CA TYR A 341 15.08 -15.02 10.49
C TYR A 341 14.02 -15.22 9.40
N HIS A 342 14.35 -15.02 8.12
CA HIS A 342 13.40 -15.24 7.01
C HIS A 342 13.79 -16.45 6.18
N ASN A 343 15.01 -16.48 5.63
CA ASN A 343 15.42 -17.51 4.68
C ASN A 343 15.68 -18.87 5.36
N LEU A 344 16.50 -18.91 6.42
CA LEU A 344 16.85 -20.16 7.09
C LEU A 344 15.62 -20.91 7.62
N PRO A 345 14.67 -20.26 8.35
CA PRO A 345 13.46 -20.95 8.80
C PRO A 345 12.58 -21.41 7.65
N SER A 346 12.53 -20.65 6.54
CA SER A 346 11.76 -21.02 5.35
C SER A 346 12.33 -22.28 4.68
N VAL A 347 13.66 -22.38 4.57
CA VAL A 347 14.33 -23.57 4.02
C VAL A 347 14.11 -24.78 4.91
N LEU A 348 14.30 -24.65 6.22
CA LEU A 348 14.09 -25.75 7.17
C LEU A 348 12.65 -26.27 7.12
N LEU A 349 11.68 -25.36 7.04
CA LEU A 349 10.27 -25.74 6.93
C LEU A 349 9.95 -26.40 5.59
N ASP A 350 10.51 -25.92 4.47
CA ASP A 350 10.33 -26.56 3.17
C ASP A 350 11.00 -27.95 3.12
N VAL A 351 12.17 -28.14 3.74
CA VAL A 351 12.79 -29.47 3.88
C VAL A 351 11.88 -30.42 4.65
N PHE A 352 11.32 -29.96 5.79
CA PHE A 352 10.36 -30.75 6.55
C PHE A 352 9.09 -31.08 5.75
N LEU A 353 8.53 -30.11 5.01
CA LEU A 353 7.36 -30.33 4.16
C LEU A 353 7.68 -31.35 3.06
N TYR A 354 8.84 -31.24 2.41
CA TYR A 354 9.29 -32.20 1.42
C TYR A 354 9.42 -33.61 2.00
N CYS A 355 10.09 -33.76 3.16
CA CYS A 355 10.24 -35.05 3.85
C CYS A 355 8.91 -35.65 4.30
N THR A 356 7.86 -34.84 4.48
CA THR A 356 6.51 -35.30 4.86
C THR A 356 5.56 -35.44 3.66
N GLY A 357 6.08 -35.39 2.44
CA GLY A 357 5.28 -35.52 1.21
C GLY A 357 4.34 -34.34 0.93
N LYS A 358 4.57 -33.19 1.59
CA LYS A 358 3.77 -31.96 1.43
C LYS A 358 4.44 -31.01 0.45
N LYS A 359 3.62 -30.16 -0.16
CA LYS A 359 4.08 -29.13 -1.10
C LYS A 359 4.95 -28.08 -0.40
N THR A 360 6.14 -27.85 -0.91
CA THR A 360 7.04 -26.77 -0.48
C THR A 360 6.57 -25.41 -1.02
N MET A 361 6.63 -24.38 -0.18
CA MET A 361 6.12 -23.04 -0.54
C MET A 361 6.75 -21.89 0.24
N MET A 362 7.44 -22.17 1.34
CA MET A 362 7.87 -21.16 2.29
C MET A 362 8.98 -20.28 1.74
N LEU A 363 9.96 -20.87 1.06
CA LEU A 363 11.04 -20.11 0.43
C LEU A 363 10.52 -19.20 -0.68
N LYS A 364 9.51 -19.66 -1.43
CA LYS A 364 8.84 -18.86 -2.46
C LYS A 364 8.12 -17.66 -1.86
N LEU A 365 7.44 -17.86 -0.72
CA LEU A 365 6.76 -16.77 -0.01
C LEU A 365 7.76 -15.75 0.56
N SER A 366 8.84 -16.21 1.22
CA SER A 366 9.91 -15.35 1.73
C SER A 366 10.55 -14.50 0.62
N ARG A 367 10.86 -15.10 -0.54
CA ARG A 367 11.41 -14.37 -1.69
C ARG A 367 10.47 -13.29 -2.22
N ARG A 368 9.17 -13.57 -2.35
CA ARG A 368 8.17 -12.57 -2.77
C ARG A 368 8.06 -11.41 -1.78
N LEU A 369 8.13 -11.71 -0.49
CA LEU A 369 8.12 -10.70 0.57
C LEU A 369 9.34 -9.78 0.47
N ASN A 370 10.54 -10.36 0.35
CA ASN A 370 11.79 -9.59 0.23
C ASN A 370 11.82 -8.73 -1.04
N GLN A 371 11.34 -9.26 -2.18
CA GLN A 371 11.20 -8.48 -3.40
C GLN A 371 10.27 -7.26 -3.22
N SER A 372 9.18 -7.44 -2.48
CA SER A 372 8.22 -6.36 -2.20
C SER A 372 8.82 -5.29 -1.28
N LEU A 373 9.62 -5.70 -0.28
CA LEU A 373 10.33 -4.78 0.61
C LEU A 373 11.42 -4.00 -0.13
N GLU A 374 12.20 -4.66 -0.98
CA GLU A 374 13.26 -4.00 -1.76
C GLU A 374 12.66 -2.99 -2.76
N ALA A 375 11.56 -3.32 -3.42
CA ALA A 375 10.85 -2.41 -4.31
C ALA A 375 10.33 -1.14 -3.60
N GLY A 376 10.09 -1.21 -2.29
CA GLY A 376 9.71 -0.06 -1.46
C GLY A 376 10.89 0.71 -0.86
N SER A 377 12.12 0.21 -0.97
CA SER A 377 13.29 0.74 -0.24
C SER A 377 13.63 2.19 -0.60
N PHE A 378 13.41 2.59 -1.85
CA PHE A 378 13.57 3.98 -2.28
C PHE A 378 12.62 4.92 -1.51
N PHE A 379 11.37 4.51 -1.31
CA PHE A 379 10.36 5.31 -0.59
C PHE A 379 10.51 5.28 0.92
N SER A 380 11.08 4.21 1.48
CA SER A 380 11.32 4.10 2.93
C SER A 380 12.62 4.74 3.40
N THR A 381 13.49 5.16 2.48
CA THR A 381 14.80 5.79 2.80
C THR A 381 14.91 7.24 2.38
N ASN A 382 13.94 7.74 1.61
CA ASN A 382 13.85 9.13 1.18
C ASN A 382 12.62 9.81 1.77
N GLU A 383 12.62 11.14 1.74
CA GLU A 383 11.55 11.99 2.26
C GLU A 383 11.21 13.06 1.23
N TRP A 384 9.93 13.38 1.13
CA TRP A 384 9.39 14.40 0.24
C TRP A 384 8.67 15.50 1.01
N GLU A 385 8.65 16.68 0.42
CA GLU A 385 7.84 17.81 0.86
C GLU A 385 6.80 18.12 -0.20
N PHE A 386 5.58 17.63 0.03
CA PHE A 386 4.43 17.92 -0.83
C PHE A 386 3.87 19.31 -0.50
N GLY A 387 3.85 20.19 -1.49
CA GLY A 387 3.10 21.44 -1.44
C GLY A 387 1.61 21.15 -1.29
N SER A 388 0.86 22.05 -0.62
CA SER A 388 -0.55 21.83 -0.27
C SER A 388 -1.37 23.13 -0.33
N ALA A 389 -0.99 24.08 -1.19
CA ALA A 389 -1.70 25.34 -1.33
C ALA A 389 -3.14 25.12 -1.87
N SER A 390 -3.28 24.49 -3.04
CA SER A 390 -4.57 24.13 -3.64
C SER A 390 -5.33 23.12 -2.78
N TYR A 391 -4.65 22.19 -2.09
CA TYR A 391 -5.32 21.30 -1.15
C TYR A 391 -5.89 22.03 0.07
N LYS A 392 -5.18 23.03 0.61
CA LYS A 392 -5.70 23.89 1.70
C LYS A 392 -6.87 24.77 1.25
N GLU A 393 -6.83 25.27 0.03
CA GLU A 393 -7.98 25.97 -0.58
C GLU A 393 -9.19 25.03 -0.66
N LEU A 394 -8.98 23.77 -1.09
CA LEU A 394 -10.05 22.76 -1.12
C LEU A 394 -10.59 22.48 0.28
N ILE A 395 -9.73 22.32 1.30
CA ILE A 395 -10.15 22.15 2.71
C ILE A 395 -11.06 23.31 3.12
N ALA A 396 -10.64 24.56 2.90
CA ALA A 396 -11.42 25.73 3.27
C ALA A 396 -12.76 25.80 2.53
N ALA A 397 -12.77 25.54 1.21
CA ALA A 397 -13.98 25.54 0.41
C ALA A 397 -14.97 24.42 0.82
N VAL A 398 -14.46 23.25 1.20
CA VAL A 398 -15.29 22.16 1.72
C VAL A 398 -15.85 22.52 3.09
N GLU A 399 -15.07 23.14 3.97
CA GLU A 399 -15.54 23.54 5.30
C GLU A 399 -16.62 24.62 5.27
N ASP A 400 -16.56 25.54 4.31
CA ASP A 400 -17.57 26.57 4.09
C ASP A 400 -18.86 26.04 3.42
N ALA A 401 -18.76 24.89 2.74
CA ALA A 401 -19.91 24.28 2.07
C ALA A 401 -20.92 23.71 3.08
N GLY A 402 -22.22 23.88 2.79
CA GLY A 402 -23.30 23.45 3.69
C GLY A 402 -23.35 21.94 3.97
N ASP A 403 -22.87 21.10 3.05
CA ASP A 403 -22.73 19.64 3.19
C ASP A 403 -21.27 19.19 3.40
N GLY A 404 -20.37 20.15 3.66
CA GLY A 404 -18.93 19.94 3.80
C GLY A 404 -18.51 18.88 4.81
N SER A 405 -19.25 18.77 5.92
CA SER A 405 -18.99 17.78 6.96
C SER A 405 -19.11 16.33 6.48
N GLU A 406 -19.98 16.07 5.49
CA GLU A 406 -20.13 14.74 4.89
C GLU A 406 -18.92 14.39 4.01
N PHE A 407 -18.21 15.39 3.47
CA PHE A 407 -17.09 15.20 2.55
C PHE A 407 -15.75 15.72 3.09
N SER A 408 -15.55 15.66 4.41
CA SER A 408 -14.32 16.12 5.05
C SER A 408 -13.05 15.55 4.39
N VAL A 409 -12.11 16.43 4.06
CA VAL A 409 -10.80 16.11 3.47
C VAL A 409 -9.63 16.46 4.40
N ASP A 410 -9.89 17.11 5.53
CA ASP A 410 -8.84 17.54 6.45
C ASP A 410 -8.37 16.40 7.37
N LEU A 411 -7.05 16.18 7.36
CA LEU A 411 -6.31 15.16 8.12
C LEU A 411 -5.58 15.73 9.34
N THR A 412 -5.83 16.98 9.72
CA THR A 412 -5.21 17.59 10.90
C THR A 412 -5.73 16.98 12.20
N LEU A 413 -4.89 17.02 13.24
CA LEU A 413 -5.29 16.62 14.59
C LEU A 413 -6.49 17.44 15.09
N GLY A 414 -6.60 18.71 14.69
CA GLY A 414 -7.72 19.59 15.03
C GLY A 414 -9.09 19.10 14.51
N LYS A 415 -9.11 18.26 13.47
CA LYS A 415 -10.32 17.59 12.95
C LYS A 415 -10.49 16.15 13.45
N GLY A 416 -9.65 15.75 14.42
CA GLY A 416 -9.74 14.48 15.13
C GLY A 416 -8.93 13.33 14.52
N PHE A 417 -8.06 13.59 13.52
CA PHE A 417 -7.19 12.54 12.99
C PHE A 417 -5.96 12.33 13.87
N ASP A 418 -5.94 11.23 14.61
CA ASP A 418 -4.82 10.80 15.44
C ASP A 418 -4.15 9.55 14.88
N TRP A 419 -2.83 9.60 14.69
CA TRP A 419 -2.06 8.54 14.06
C TRP A 419 -2.05 7.24 14.86
N GLU A 420 -1.97 7.31 16.18
CA GLU A 420 -1.95 6.12 17.02
C GLU A 420 -3.28 5.36 16.90
N THR A 421 -4.38 6.08 17.14
CA THR A 421 -5.74 5.54 17.01
C THR A 421 -5.99 4.97 15.61
N TYR A 422 -5.57 5.70 14.57
CA TYR A 422 -5.68 5.28 13.18
C TYR A 422 -4.90 3.98 12.91
N VAL A 423 -3.65 3.87 13.35
CA VAL A 423 -2.84 2.65 13.18
C VAL A 423 -3.47 1.46 13.91
N GLY A 424 -4.07 1.69 15.07
CA GLY A 424 -4.84 0.68 15.81
C GLY A 424 -6.02 0.12 15.03
N GLU A 425 -6.87 0.99 14.50
CA GLU A 425 -8.01 0.56 13.66
C GLU A 425 -7.53 -0.03 12.32
N PHE A 426 -6.42 0.46 11.75
CA PHE A 426 -5.82 -0.14 10.55
C PHE A 426 -5.39 -1.60 10.79
N LEU A 427 -4.67 -1.89 11.88
CA LEU A 427 -4.25 -3.26 12.22
C LEU A 427 -5.43 -4.20 12.50
N LYS A 428 -6.45 -3.69 13.19
CA LYS A 428 -7.72 -4.40 13.41
C LYS A 428 -8.47 -4.63 12.09
N GLY A 429 -8.40 -3.68 11.18
CA GLY A 429 -8.88 -3.76 9.81
C GLY A 429 -8.19 -4.84 8.99
N VAL A 430 -6.85 -4.88 9.01
CA VAL A 430 -6.04 -5.93 8.39
C VAL A 430 -6.43 -7.31 8.93
N ARG A 431 -6.58 -7.44 10.26
CA ARG A 431 -7.07 -8.68 10.88
C ARG A 431 -8.44 -9.09 10.32
N THR A 432 -9.38 -8.16 10.27
CA THR A 432 -10.78 -8.46 9.94
C THR A 432 -11.00 -8.69 8.45
N TYR A 433 -10.53 -7.77 7.60
CA TYR A 433 -10.88 -7.75 6.19
C TYR A 433 -9.87 -8.51 5.31
N ILE A 434 -8.58 -8.44 5.64
CA ILE A 434 -7.51 -9.09 4.87
C ILE A 434 -7.32 -10.53 5.34
N LEU A 435 -7.06 -10.72 6.63
CA LEU A 435 -6.83 -12.04 7.21
C LEU A 435 -8.13 -12.82 7.45
N LYS A 436 -9.30 -12.18 7.33
CA LYS A 436 -10.62 -12.78 7.60
C LYS A 436 -10.66 -13.47 8.97
N ASP A 437 -10.07 -12.80 9.95
CA ASP A 437 -9.93 -13.31 11.29
C ASP A 437 -10.82 -12.56 12.28
N ASP A 438 -11.98 -13.16 12.52
CA ASP A 438 -13.01 -12.61 13.40
C ASP A 438 -12.50 -12.31 14.83
N LEU A 439 -13.13 -11.32 15.48
CA LEU A 439 -12.81 -10.91 16.86
C LEU A 439 -13.05 -12.04 17.88
N ILE A 440 -13.90 -13.01 17.58
CA ILE A 440 -14.11 -14.22 18.39
C ILE A 440 -12.78 -14.96 18.64
N SER A 441 -11.84 -14.94 17.69
CA SER A 441 -10.55 -15.63 17.84
C SER A 441 -9.52 -14.86 18.68
N LEU A 442 -9.79 -13.59 19.03
CA LEU A 442 -8.85 -12.69 19.69
C LEU A 442 -8.31 -13.23 21.03
N PRO A 443 -9.12 -13.82 21.94
CA PRO A 443 -8.61 -14.38 23.19
C PRO A 443 -7.61 -15.51 22.96
N ALA A 444 -7.88 -16.41 22.01
CA ALA A 444 -6.98 -17.51 21.67
C ALA A 444 -5.68 -17.00 21.02
N ALA A 445 -5.79 -15.98 20.16
CA ALA A 445 -4.63 -15.35 19.54
C ALA A 445 -3.73 -14.64 20.56
N LYS A 446 -4.30 -13.96 21.57
CA LYS A 446 -3.54 -13.36 22.68
C LYS A 446 -2.80 -14.42 23.51
N LYS A 447 -3.44 -15.56 23.81
CA LYS A 447 -2.77 -16.69 24.49
C LYS A 447 -1.60 -17.23 23.66
N LYS A 448 -1.77 -17.38 22.34
CA LYS A 448 -0.70 -17.80 21.43
C LYS A 448 0.45 -16.78 21.40
N LEU A 449 0.13 -15.49 21.31
CA LEU A 449 1.11 -14.41 21.35
C LEU A 449 1.93 -14.44 22.65
N HIS A 450 1.29 -14.66 23.80
CA HIS A 450 1.98 -14.76 25.09
C HIS A 450 2.96 -15.96 25.15
N ARG A 451 2.60 -17.10 24.56
CA ARG A 451 3.54 -18.23 24.42
C ARG A 451 4.72 -17.88 23.52
N LEU A 452 4.47 -17.20 22.40
CA LEU A 452 5.52 -16.73 21.50
C LEU A 452 6.45 -15.70 22.15
N TYR A 453 5.93 -14.86 23.05
CA TYR A 453 6.72 -13.95 23.86
C TYR A 453 7.72 -14.72 24.73
N TRP A 454 7.26 -15.70 25.52
CA TRP A 454 8.16 -16.50 26.36
C TRP A 454 9.14 -17.34 25.54
N PHE A 455 8.70 -17.90 24.42
CA PHE A 455 9.59 -18.58 23.49
C PHE A 455 10.74 -17.67 23.03
N LYS A 456 10.43 -16.41 22.68
CA LYS A 456 11.42 -15.39 22.34
C LYS A 456 12.34 -15.11 23.54
N GLN A 457 11.81 -14.85 24.73
CA GLN A 457 12.64 -14.53 25.91
C GLN A 457 13.64 -15.65 26.22
N ILE A 458 13.19 -16.90 26.15
CA ILE A 458 14.04 -18.08 26.37
C ILE A 458 15.09 -18.20 25.25
N SER A 459 14.69 -18.06 23.98
CA SER A 459 15.61 -18.20 22.85
C SER A 459 16.68 -17.11 22.83
N GLN A 460 16.34 -15.88 23.23
CA GLN A 460 17.30 -14.77 23.35
C GLN A 460 18.24 -14.92 24.54
N SER A 461 17.82 -15.62 25.60
CA SER A 461 18.65 -15.87 26.78
C SER A 461 19.67 -16.99 26.56
N LEU A 462 19.38 -17.96 25.68
CA LEU A 462 20.19 -19.15 25.47
C LEU A 462 21.65 -18.87 25.05
N PRO A 463 21.96 -17.94 24.11
CA PRO A 463 23.34 -17.62 23.76
C PRO A 463 24.15 -17.10 24.95
N TYR A 464 23.56 -16.27 25.82
CA TYR A 464 24.22 -15.76 27.02
C TYR A 464 24.53 -16.88 28.01
N ILE A 465 23.62 -17.85 28.16
CA ILE A 465 23.84 -19.03 29.00
C ILE A 465 24.98 -19.88 28.43
N VAL A 466 25.02 -20.10 27.11
CA VAL A 466 26.09 -20.86 26.45
C VAL A 466 27.44 -20.16 26.61
N ILE A 467 27.51 -18.85 26.36
CA ILE A 467 28.73 -18.05 26.55
C ILE A 467 29.18 -18.12 28.01
N PHE A 468 28.27 -17.97 28.96
CA PHE A 468 28.58 -18.10 30.39
C PHE A 468 29.14 -19.48 30.75
N GLN A 469 28.54 -20.55 30.21
CA GLN A 469 29.04 -21.91 30.43
C GLN A 469 30.42 -22.15 29.80
N MET A 470 30.67 -21.63 28.59
CA MET A 470 31.98 -21.69 27.94
C MET A 470 33.04 -20.91 28.73
N ALA A 471 32.69 -19.71 29.22
CA ALA A 471 33.57 -18.91 30.08
C ALA A 471 33.87 -19.64 31.41
N ARG A 472 32.87 -20.27 32.02
CA ARG A 472 33.05 -21.08 33.23
C ARG A 472 33.98 -22.27 32.99
N TYR A 473 33.79 -22.99 31.87
CA TYR A 473 34.61 -24.14 31.52
C TYR A 473 36.07 -23.75 31.24
N THR A 474 36.30 -22.67 30.49
CA THR A 474 37.65 -22.16 30.23
C THR A 474 38.35 -21.68 31.50
N PHE A 475 37.64 -21.05 32.43
CA PHE A 475 38.17 -20.70 33.75
C PHE A 475 38.55 -21.93 34.58
N GLN A 476 37.68 -22.95 34.62
CA GLN A 476 37.97 -24.22 35.31
C GLN A 476 39.20 -24.92 34.71
N MET A 477 39.33 -24.96 33.38
CA MET A 477 40.50 -25.54 32.70
C MET A 477 41.78 -24.76 33.01
N LYS A 478 41.72 -23.43 33.11
CA LYS A 478 42.87 -22.60 33.50
C LYS A 478 43.30 -22.87 34.95
N MET A 479 42.34 -22.99 35.87
CA MET A 479 42.60 -23.35 37.27
C MET A 479 43.19 -24.77 37.40
N LEU A 480 42.65 -25.74 36.65
CA LEU A 480 43.19 -27.10 36.57
C LEU A 480 44.62 -27.10 36.01
N SER A 481 44.88 -26.35 34.93
CA SER A 481 46.21 -26.22 34.35
C SER A 481 47.23 -25.59 35.33
N GLN A 482 46.83 -24.54 36.06
CA GLN A 482 47.69 -23.94 37.10
C GLN A 482 47.92 -24.91 38.27
N THR A 483 46.90 -25.66 38.67
CA THR A 483 47.02 -26.66 39.73
C THR A 483 47.97 -27.78 39.31
N ILE A 484 47.88 -28.24 38.06
CA ILE A 484 48.78 -29.26 37.48
C ILE A 484 50.22 -28.73 37.36
N GLN A 485 50.41 -27.47 36.96
CA GLN A 485 51.74 -26.85 36.91
C GLN A 485 52.40 -26.76 38.29
N ASN A 486 51.61 -26.56 39.35
CA ASN A 486 52.07 -26.45 40.74
C ASN A 486 52.16 -27.81 41.46
N LEU A 487 51.99 -28.95 40.77
CA LEU A 487 52.21 -30.26 41.37
C LEU A 487 53.71 -30.53 41.56
N PRO A 488 54.14 -31.07 42.71
CA PRO A 488 55.56 -31.20 43.10
C PRO A 488 56.40 -32.13 42.22
N TRP A 489 55.81 -32.83 41.24
CA TRP A 489 56.53 -33.72 40.33
C TRP A 489 57.18 -32.98 39.14
N ASN A 490 56.81 -31.73 38.84
CA ASN A 490 57.42 -30.94 37.77
C ASN A 490 58.83 -30.43 38.12
N ASP A 491 59.16 -30.27 39.40
CA ASP A 491 60.51 -29.89 39.83
C ASP A 491 61.50 -31.07 39.77
N THR A 492 61.01 -32.31 39.81
CA THR A 492 61.85 -33.53 39.77
C THR A 492 62.37 -33.90 38.39
N ILE A 493 61.86 -33.34 37.29
CA ILE A 493 62.30 -33.68 35.93
C ILE A 493 63.52 -32.85 35.48
N ASN A 494 63.80 -31.70 36.12
CA ASN A 494 64.95 -30.85 35.78
C ASN A 494 66.25 -31.21 36.52
N THR A 495 66.26 -32.23 37.38
CA THR A 495 67.46 -32.63 38.16
C THR A 495 68.15 -33.91 37.67
N THR A 496 67.78 -34.46 36.52
CA THR A 496 68.40 -35.69 35.96
C THR A 496 69.25 -35.45 34.69
N SER A 497 69.91 -34.29 34.59
CA SER A 497 71.03 -34.09 33.69
C SER A 497 72.21 -33.45 34.43
N LEU A 498 73.00 -34.27 35.12
CA LEU A 498 74.42 -34.07 35.47
C LEU A 498 74.82 -35.15 36.48
N HIS A 499 75.19 -36.33 35.98
CA HIS A 499 76.53 -36.91 36.17
C HIS A 499 76.72 -38.17 35.33
#